data_AF-A0A139X1H4-F1
#
_entry.id   AF-A0A139X1H4-F1
#
_cell.length_a   1.000
_cell.length_b   1.000
_cell.length_c   1.000
_cell.angle_alpha   90.00
_cell.angle_beta   90.00
_cell.angle_gamma   90.00
#
_symmetry.space_group_name_H-M   'P 1'
#
loop_
_entity.id
_entity.type
_entity.pdbx_description
1 polymer ?
#
loop_
_entity_poly.entity_id
_entity_poly.type
_entity_poly.pdbx_seq_one_letter_code
_entity_poly.pdbx_strand_id
1 'polypeptide(L)' 'MSNNISQIRKILLLSANPRDTSQIRLDEEMREIKEGLRRSKKRDQYLIDTVQASSTLQGHT' A
#
# COMPACT_ATOMS: atom_id res chain seq x y z
N MET A 1 8.67 32.73 16.34
CA MET A 1 8.99 31.30 16.26
C MET A 1 8.09 30.65 15.23
N SER A 2 8.64 30.15 14.11
CA SER A 2 7.86 29.55 13.03
C SER A 2 7.52 28.10 13.37
N ASN A 3 6.24 27.81 13.61
CA ASN A 3 5.74 26.44 13.84
C ASN A 3 5.93 25.63 12.56
N ASN A 4 7.05 24.91 12.45
CA ASN A 4 7.24 23.89 11.43
C ASN A 4 6.47 22.66 11.87
N ILE A 5 5.17 22.66 11.58
CA ILE A 5 4.35 21.45 11.66
C ILE A 5 4.95 20.51 10.61
N SER A 6 5.69 19.49 11.06
CA SER A 6 6.16 18.43 10.18
C SER A 6 4.93 17.71 9.66
N GLN A 7 4.43 18.17 8.51
CA GLN A 7 3.21 17.66 7.91
C GLN A 7 3.40 16.19 7.55
N ILE A 8 2.71 15.33 8.29
CA ILE A 8 2.70 13.89 8.02
C ILE A 8 2.09 13.70 6.63
N ARG A 9 2.84 13.06 5.73
CA ARG A 9 2.43 12.80 4.34
C ARG A 9 1.67 11.49 4.27
N LYS A 10 0.48 11.52 3.68
CA LYS A 10 -0.33 10.33 3.49
C LYS A 10 -0.01 9.68 2.14
N ILE A 11 0.30 8.39 2.16
CA ILE A 11 0.57 7.56 0.98
C ILE A 11 -0.57 6.55 0.85
N LEU A 12 -1.26 6.56 -0.28
CA LEU A 12 -2.24 5.55 -0.64
C LEU A 12 -1.60 4.58 -1.63
N LEU A 13 -1.55 3.31 -1.25
CA LEU A 13 -1.00 2.25 -2.07
C LEU A 13 -2.13 1.41 -2.66
N LEU A 14 -2.26 1.42 -3.99
CA LEU A 14 -3.31 0.77 -4.76
C LEU A 14 -2.73 -0.41 -5.52
N SER A 15 -3.33 -1.59 -5.35
CA SER A 15 -2.99 -2.77 -6.13
C SER A 15 -4.23 -3.43 -6.72
N ALA A 16 -4.08 -3.98 -7.93
CA ALA A 16 -5.11 -4.72 -8.62
C ALA A 16 -4.50 -6.00 -9.20
N ASN A 17 -5.22 -7.11 -9.06
CA ASN A 17 -4.95 -8.35 -9.79
C ASN A 17 -6.03 -8.51 -10.87
N PRO A 18 -5.80 -8.03 -12.10
CA PRO A 18 -6.76 -8.15 -13.19
C PRO A 18 -7.16 -9.61 -13.42
N ARG A 19 -8.31 -9.84 -14.07
CA ARG A 19 -8.65 -11.18 -14.54
C ARG A 19 -7.68 -11.58 -15.65
N ASP A 20 -7.39 -12.88 -15.74
CA ASP A 20 -6.52 -13.47 -16.76
C ASP A 20 -5.02 -13.09 -16.65
N THR A 21 -4.58 -12.48 -15.54
CA THR A 21 -3.15 -12.33 -15.24
C THR A 21 -2.66 -13.46 -14.35
N SER A 22 -1.48 -14.02 -14.66
CA SER A 22 -0.78 -14.97 -13.79
C SER A 22 -0.76 -14.46 -12.35
N GLN A 23 -0.98 -15.33 -11.37
CA GLN A 23 -1.07 -14.98 -9.95
C GLN A 23 0.12 -14.10 -9.53
N ILE A 24 -0.12 -12.80 -9.39
CA ILE A 24 0.89 -11.85 -8.95
C ILE A 24 0.95 -11.93 -7.43
N ARG A 25 2.16 -12.05 -6.86
CA ARG A 25 2.38 -12.02 -5.40
C ARG A 25 2.23 -10.60 -4.85
N LEU A 26 1.11 -9.94 -5.14
CA LEU A 26 0.83 -8.56 -4.71
C LEU A 26 0.96 -8.41 -3.20
N ASP A 27 0.58 -9.43 -2.43
CA ASP A 27 0.73 -9.42 -0.98
C ASP A 27 2.21 -9.34 -0.54
N GLU A 28 3.12 -9.96 -1.29
CA GLU A 28 4.56 -9.88 -1.02
C GLU A 28 5.10 -8.49 -1.34
N GLU A 29 4.83 -7.98 -2.53
CA GLU A 29 5.27 -6.64 -2.95
C GLU A 29 4.72 -5.56 -1.98
N MET A 30 3.45 -5.68 -1.58
CA MET A 30 2.81 -4.81 -0.60
C MET A 30 3.52 -4.86 0.76
N ARG A 31 3.91 -6.04 1.21
CA ARG A 31 4.64 -6.25 2.45
C ARG A 31 6.03 -5.65 2.39
N GLU A 32 6.75 -5.84 1.30
CA GLU A 32 8.10 -5.29 1.08
C GLU A 32 8.08 -3.77 1.10
N ILE A 33 7.12 -3.13 0.43
CA ILE A 33 6.97 -1.66 0.43
C ILE A 33 6.68 -1.14 1.85
N LYS A 34 5.77 -1.78 2.58
CA LYS A 34 5.46 -1.41 3.98
C LYS A 34 6.68 -1.53 4.88
N GLU A 35 7.42 -2.64 4.78
CA GLU A 35 8.63 -2.86 5.58
C GLU A 35 9.75 -1.89 5.22
N GLY A 36 9.94 -1.58 3.94
CA GLY A 36 10.90 -0.58 3.47
C GLY A 36 10.62 0.81 4.02
N LEU A 37 9.35 1.24 4.00
CA LEU A 37 8.93 2.52 4.57
C LEU A 37 9.09 2.54 6.09
N ARG A 38 8.78 1.44 6.78
CA ARG A 38 8.95 1.31 8.22
C ARG A 38 10.42 1.39 8.65
N ARG A 39 11.34 0.84 7.86
CA ARG A 39 12.80 0.89 8.11
C ARG A 39 13.44 2.21 7.67
N SER A 40 12.72 3.06 6.96
CA SER A 40 13.27 4.33 6.45
C SER A 40 13.58 5.31 7.59
N LYS A 41 14.61 6.15 7.38
CA LYS A 41 15.02 7.19 8.35
C LYS A 41 13.93 8.23 8.65
N LYS A 42 12.88 8.30 7.83
CA LYS A 42 11.79 9.26 7.93
C LYS A 42 10.44 8.58 8.15
N ARG A 43 10.42 7.38 8.73
CA ARG A 43 9.21 6.59 8.97
C ARG A 43 8.08 7.39 9.65
N ASP A 44 8.44 8.31 10.55
CA ASP A 44 7.50 9.13 11.32
C ASP A 44 6.85 10.26 10.48
N GLN A 45 7.31 10.48 9.25
CA GLN A 45 6.77 11.50 8.33
C GLN A 45 5.68 10.96 7.41
N TYR A 46 5.35 9.66 7.48
CA TYR A 46 4.43 9.02 6.55
C TYR A 46 3.33 8.25 7.25
N LEU A 47 2.11 8.36 6.73
CA LEU A 47 0.98 7.47 7.03
C LEU A 47 0.66 6.67 5.78
N ILE A 48 0.56 5.34 5.91
CA ILE A 48 0.36 4.42 4.78
C ILE A 48 -1.02 3.80 4.89
N ASP A 49 -1.84 3.98 3.87
CA ASP A 49 -3.09 3.25 3.65
C ASP A 49 -2.94 2.31 2.46
N THR A 50 -3.71 1.22 2.46
CA THR A 50 -3.67 0.21 1.39
C THR A 50 -5.09 -0.14 0.95
N VAL A 51 -5.29 -0.21 -0.37
CA VAL A 51 -6.54 -0.69 -0.97
C VAL A 51 -6.18 -1.75 -2.00
N GLN A 52 -6.81 -2.91 -1.90
CA GLN A 52 -6.60 -4.05 -2.80
C GLN A 52 -7.91 -4.34 -3.54
N ALA A 53 -7.83 -4.46 -4.87
CA ALA A 53 -8.95 -4.95 -5.68
C ALA A 53 -8.74 -6.45 -5.96
N SER A 54 -9.52 -7.31 -5.29
CA SER A 54 -9.60 -8.73 -5.60
C SER A 54 -10.70 -8.99 -6.62
N SER A 55 -10.37 -9.71 -7.69
CA SER A 55 -11.28 -10.01 -8.80
C SER A 55 -12.25 -11.16 -8.48
N THR A 56 -12.50 -11.46 -7.20
CA THR A 56 -13.42 -12.51 -6.74
C THR A 56 -14.87 -12.12 -7.04
N LEU A 57 -15.29 -12.34 -8.28
CA LEU A 57 -16.70 -12.59 -8.55
C LEU A 57 -17.04 -13.95 -7.95
N GLN A 58 -17.93 -13.94 -6.98
CA GLN A 58 -18.67 -15.11 -6.56
C GLN A 58 -19.49 -15.60 -7.76
N GLY A 59 -18.96 -16.60 -8.48
CA GLY A 59 -19.73 -17.40 -9.41
C GLY A 59 -20.45 -18.49 -8.61
N HIS A 60 -21.64 -18.19 -8.10
CA HIS A 60 -22.64 -19.23 -7.87
C HIS A 60 -23.19 -19.61 -9.26
N THR A 61 -22.93 -20.85 -9.68
CA THR A 61 -23.73 -21.55 -10.70
C THR A 61 -24.09 -22.90 -10.13
#